data_AF-A0A9D6WQ79-F1
#
_entry.id   AF-A0A9D6WQ79-F1
#
_cell.length_a   1.000
_cell.length_b   1.000
_cell.length_c   1.000
_cell.angle_alpha   90.00
_cell.angle_beta   90.00
_cell.angle_gamma   90.00
#
_symmetry.space_group_name_H-M   'P 1'
#
loop_
_entity.id
_entity.type
_entity.pdbx_description
1 polymer ?
#
loop_
_entity_poly.entity_id
_entity_poly.type
_entity_poly.pdbx_seq_one_letter_code
_entity_poly.pdbx_strand_id
1 'polypeptide(L)'
;MQRIMRGEVEMPFAEILRVIGQFIDRTNLSEVRILETDEGLILQGLVMTGERAGERDTYQLTTDEIWELLRDARTKRGKRI
;
A
#
# COMPACT_ATOMS: atom_id res chain seq x y z
N MET A 1 14.58 6.54 -7.10
CA MET A 1 13.71 5.93 -6.09
C MET A 1 13.65 6.90 -4.94
N GLN A 2 12.49 7.50 -4.72
CA GLN A 2 12.32 8.45 -3.61
C GLN A 2 12.18 7.69 -2.30
N ARG A 3 12.69 8.28 -1.22
CA ARG A 3 12.78 7.61 0.07
C ARG A 3 11.59 8.03 0.93
N ILE A 4 10.76 7.07 1.35
CA ILE A 4 9.67 7.34 2.29
C ILE A 4 10.27 7.55 3.68
N MET A 5 10.21 8.79 4.16
CA MET A 5 10.90 9.28 5.36
C MET A 5 9.91 9.73 6.43
N ARG A 6 10.19 9.43 7.69
CA ARG A 6 9.50 10.08 8.83
C ARG A 6 10.54 10.52 9.84
N GLY A 7 10.76 11.84 9.91
CA GLY A 7 11.95 12.38 10.57
C GLY A 7 13.21 11.91 9.85
N GLU A 8 14.16 11.31 10.59
CA GLU A 8 15.41 10.76 10.05
C GLU A 8 15.31 9.27 9.67
N VAL A 9 14.15 8.64 9.89
CA VAL A 9 13.97 7.20 9.68
C VAL A 9 13.47 6.93 8.27
N GLU A 10 14.25 6.15 7.53
CA GLU A 10 13.88 5.62 6.23
C GLU A 10 13.17 4.27 6.34
N MET A 11 12.08 4.10 5.60
CA MET A 11 11.47 2.80 5.43
C MET A 11 12.17 2.00 4.32
N PRO A 12 12.60 0.75 4.57
CA PRO A 12 13.11 -0.10 3.51
C PRO A 12 12.05 -0.34 2.43
N PHE A 13 12.44 -0.28 1.16
CA PHE A 13 11.50 -0.46 0.05
C PHE A 13 10.73 -1.79 0.09
N ALA A 14 11.38 -2.86 0.56
CA ALA A 14 10.71 -4.15 0.76
C ALA A 14 9.57 -4.09 1.80
N GLU A 15 9.70 -3.25 2.84
CA GLU A 15 8.64 -3.05 3.82
C GLU A 15 7.49 -2.22 3.21
N ILE A 16 7.81 -1.21 2.40
CA ILE A 16 6.82 -0.43 1.63
C ILE A 16 5.99 -1.38 0.76
N LEU A 17 6.63 -2.20 -0.08
CA LEU A 17 5.93 -3.16 -0.94
C LEU A 17 5.07 -4.15 -0.17
N ARG A 18 5.51 -4.57 1.02
CA ARG A 18 4.75 -5.50 1.86
C ARG A 18 3.49 -4.86 2.43
N VAL A 19 3.56 -3.58 2.79
CA VAL A 19 2.40 -2.79 3.22
C VAL A 19 1.43 -2.59 2.07
N ILE A 20 1.93 -2.22 0.89
CA ILE A 20 1.13 -2.05 -0.32
C ILE A 20 0.46 -3.36 -0.74
N GLY A 21 1.16 -4.49 -0.68
CA GLY A 21 0.58 -5.81 -0.95
C GLY A 21 -0.60 -6.12 -0.02
N GLN A 22 -0.45 -5.85 1.28
CA GLN A 22 -1.55 -6.02 2.22
C GLN A 22 -2.73 -5.07 1.93
N PHE A 23 -2.46 -3.84 1.48
CA PHE A 23 -3.50 -2.91 1.09
C PHE A 23 -4.28 -3.42 -0.13
N ILE A 24 -3.57 -3.88 -1.17
CA ILE A 24 -4.14 -4.49 -2.38
C ILE A 24 -5.03 -5.69 -2.04
N ASP A 25 -4.58 -6.58 -1.14
CA ASP A 25 -5.35 -7.74 -0.70
C ASP A 25 -6.68 -7.34 -0.03
N ARG A 26 -6.66 -6.28 0.79
CA ARG A 26 -7.86 -5.79 1.51
C ARG A 26 -8.87 -5.14 0.58
N THR A 27 -8.40 -4.49 -0.48
CA THR A 27 -9.25 -3.75 -1.44
C THR A 27 -9.62 -4.60 -2.66
N ASN A 28 -9.13 -5.84 -2.74
CA ASN A 28 -9.36 -6.78 -3.85
C ASN A 28 -9.01 -6.16 -5.22
N LEU A 29 -7.90 -5.42 -5.27
CA LEU A 29 -7.43 -4.77 -6.48
C LEU A 29 -6.67 -5.75 -7.37
N SER A 30 -6.93 -5.70 -8.67
CA SER A 30 -6.17 -6.37 -9.72
C SER A 30 -5.60 -5.35 -10.72
N GLU A 31 -4.72 -5.79 -11.61
CA GLU A 31 -4.06 -4.91 -12.62
C GLU A 31 -3.45 -3.64 -12.00
N VAL A 32 -2.71 -3.85 -10.91
CA VAL A 32 -2.24 -2.77 -10.06
C VAL A 32 -1.06 -2.02 -10.67
N ARG A 33 -1.10 -0.70 -10.61
CA ARG A 33 0.00 0.22 -10.90
C ARG A 33 0.35 1.00 -9.63
N ILE A 34 1.66 1.13 -9.38
CA ILE A 34 2.21 1.94 -8.29
C ILE A 34 3.04 3.06 -8.93
N LEU A 35 2.79 4.30 -8.52
CA LEU A 35 3.62 5.45 -8.88
C LEU A 35 4.20 6.08 -7.61
N GLU A 36 5.50 6.35 -7.62
CA GLU A 36 6.16 7.14 -6.58
C GLU A 36 5.95 8.63 -6.85
N THR A 37 5.60 9.38 -5.80
CA THR A 37 5.50 10.85 -5.84
C THR A 37 6.26 11.46 -4.66
N ASP A 38 6.44 12.78 -4.69
CA ASP A 38 7.10 13.52 -3.60
C ASP A 38 6.35 13.42 -2.26
N GLU A 39 5.04 13.13 -2.30
CA GLU A 39 4.17 13.07 -1.13
C GLU A 39 3.94 11.64 -0.61
N GLY A 40 4.32 10.63 -1.39
CA GLY A 40 4.11 9.22 -1.06
C GLY A 40 3.96 8.34 -2.29
N LEU A 41 2.86 7.59 -2.36
CA LEU A 41 2.57 6.66 -3.45
C LEU A 41 1.16 6.90 -4.01
N ILE A 42 1.02 6.74 -5.32
CA ILE A 42 -0.28 6.59 -5.97
C ILE A 42 -0.45 5.13 -6.35
N LEU A 43 -1.53 4.52 -5.91
CA LEU A 43 -1.93 3.16 -6.26
C LEU A 43 -3.15 3.21 -7.15
N GLN A 44 -3.09 2.60 -8.32
CA GLN A 44 -4.24 2.43 -9.21
C GLN A 44 -4.49 0.95 -9.43
N GLY A 45 -5.75 0.53 -9.46
CA GLY A 45 -6.10 -0.86 -9.74
C GLY A 45 -7.55 -1.00 -10.14
N LEU A 46 -7.89 -2.16 -10.70
CA LEU A 46 -9.28 -2.55 -10.95
C LEU A 46 -9.83 -3.24 -9.71
N VAL A 47 -10.91 -2.71 -9.14
CA VAL A 47 -11.61 -3.39 -8.04
C VAL A 47 -12.32 -4.60 -8.61
N MET A 48 -11.98 -5.79 -8.13
CA MET A 48 -12.67 -7.00 -8.57
C MET A 48 -13.93 -7.21 -7.73
N THR A 49 -15.09 -7.27 -8.39
CA THR A 49 -16.36 -7.63 -7.73
C THR A 49 -16.98 -8.82 -8.47
N GLY A 50 -16.79 -10.03 -7.92
CA GLY A 50 -17.23 -11.27 -8.57
C GLY A 50 -16.48 -11.55 -9.88
N GLU A 51 -17.21 -11.99 -10.92
CA GLU A 51 -16.63 -12.40 -12.22
C GLU A 51 -16.41 -11.27 -13.24
N ARG A 52 -16.74 -10.01 -12.89
CA ARG A 52 -16.54 -8.86 -13.79
C ARG A 52 -15.33 -8.02 -13.36
N ALA A 53 -14.55 -7.60 -14.35
CA ALA A 53 -13.58 -6.51 -14.17
C ALA A 53 -14.34 -5.25 -13.76
N GLY A 54 -14.10 -4.77 -12.54
CA GLY A 54 -14.81 -3.62 -11.98
C GLY A 54 -14.19 -2.28 -12.36
N GLU A 55 -14.54 -1.26 -11.59
CA GLU A 55 -14.10 0.12 -11.81
C GLU A 55 -12.62 0.30 -11.47
N ARG A 56 -11.96 1.24 -12.16
CA ARG A 56 -10.58 1.60 -11.88
C ARG A 56 -10.55 2.63 -10.77
N ASP A 57 -10.04 2.21 -9.62
CA ASP A 57 -9.85 3.07 -8.46
C ASP A 57 -8.43 3.63 -8.43
N THR A 58 -8.31 4.83 -7.85
CA THR A 58 -7.03 5.50 -7.58
C THR A 58 -6.98 5.88 -6.11
N TYR A 59 -5.93 5.45 -5.42
CA TYR A 59 -5.65 5.75 -4.02
C TYR A 59 -4.36 6.55 -3.94
N GLN A 60 -4.41 7.70 -3.26
CA GLN A 60 -3.21 8.41 -2.83
C GLN A 60 -2.88 7.93 -1.41
N LEU A 61 -1.67 7.41 -1.24
CA LEU A 61 -1.14 6.95 0.03
C LEU A 61 0.01 7.88 0.41
N THR A 62 -0.28 8.80 1.32
CA THR A 62 0.73 9.71 1.85
C THR A 62 1.78 8.95 2.66
N THR A 63 2.93 9.56 2.83
CA THR A 63 4.00 9.00 3.67
C THR A 63 3.50 8.61 5.06
N ASP A 64 2.69 9.44 5.72
CA ASP A 64 2.16 9.14 7.05
C ASP A 64 1.18 7.96 7.08
N GLU A 65 0.31 7.84 6.07
CA GLU A 65 -0.59 6.70 5.93
C GLU A 65 0.18 5.39 5.70
N ILE A 66 1.26 5.42 4.90
CA ILE A 66 2.12 4.25 4.71
C ILE A 66 2.75 3.81 6.05
N TRP A 67 3.16 4.76 6.90
CA TRP A 67 3.66 4.45 8.25
C TRP A 67 2.58 3.88 9.17
N GLU A 68 1.33 4.34 9.05
CA GLU A 68 0.19 3.78 9.78
C GLU A 68 -0.11 2.35 9.35
N LEU A 69 -0.21 2.12 8.04
CA LEU A 69 -0.43 0.80 7.47
C LEU A 69 0.70 -0.18 7.86
N LEU A 70 1.95 0.29 7.97
CA LEU A 70 3.06 -0.53 8.48
C LEU A 70 2.86 -0.95 9.93
N ARG A 71 2.43 -0.04 10.82
CA ARG A 71 2.16 -0.35 12.23
C ARG A 71 1.05 -1.41 12.35
N ASP A 72 -0.01 -1.26 11.55
CA ASP A 72 -1.10 -2.23 11.47
C ASP A 72 -0.63 -3.60 10.99
N ALA A 73 0.19 -3.62 9.94
CA ALA A 73 0.74 -4.85 9.37
C ALA A 73 1.60 -5.61 10.38
N ARG A 74 2.40 -4.90 11.20
CA ARG A 74 3.24 -5.49 12.25
C ARG A 74 2.42 -6.04 13.40
N THR A 75 1.37 -5.33 13.82
CA THR A 75 0.46 -5.79 14.89
C THR A 75 -0.21 -7.12 14.53
N LYS A 76 -0.58 -7.30 13.26
CA LYS A 76 -1.18 -8.54 12.77
C LYS A 76 -0.19 -9.71 12.69
N ARG A 77 1.12 -9.45 12.58
CA ARG A 77 2.18 -10.48 12.43
C ARG A 77 2.57 -11.20 13.74
N GLY A 78 1.86 -10.95 14.83
CA GLY A 78 2.03 -11.65 16.12
C GLY A 78 0.88 -12.60 16.49
N LYS A 79 -0.25 -12.55 15.78
CA LYS A 79 -1.36 -13.48 15.98
C LYS A 79 -1.14 -14.72 15.11
N ARG A 80 -0.48 -15.74 15.67
CA ARG A 80 -0.73 -17.12 15.22
C ARG A 80 -2.19 -17.43 15.54
N ILE A 81 -3.00 -17.62 14.50
CA ILE A 81 -4.18 -18.49 14.58
C ILE A 81 -3.73 -19.93 14.72
#